data_AF-A0A936Q5G6-F1
#
_entry.id   AF-A0A936Q5G6-F1
#
_cell.length_a   1.000
_cell.length_b   1.000
_cell.length_c   1.000
_cell.angle_alpha   90.00
_cell.angle_beta   90.00
_cell.angle_gamma   90.00
#
_symmetry.space_group_name_H-M   'P 1'
#
loop_
_entity.id
_entity.type
_entity.pdbx_description
1 polymer ?
#
loop_
_entity_poly.entity_id
_entity_poly.type
_entity_poly.pdbx_seq_one_letter_code
_entity_poly.pdbx_strand_id
1 'polypeptide(L)'
;MPGLLIDAIPFSAPRDLDLEALVATLEAALAPDAVELLFRCPESGRRYRRRVAAGRDSGLRPASAARTADSPTGNVLTVPFGQKGSWEGRLFLLRRRVRPWTGAETTRFSLLAPLAGQLLSRLVQATSDQCAKERLLALAESTEEPAILFDRAGTILFANEAADTLMSRQTEEGLAVLSGDRRATPLVSHLMQLATAGTSRAERIALTDGRCLEARVVEVRGDGTPARPPVKLVLLKERAAPTIDDVRPHLLARGVSGREAEVVSGVLQGLSNSEIAAQLFISEYTVKDHLKHTFRKLSVASRGELLRTLHAVPEPPRTRVS
;
A
#
# COMPACT_ATOMS: atom_id res chain seq x y z
N MET A 1 10.89 2.90 16.99
CA MET A 1 12.17 2.77 16.27
C MET A 1 12.26 3.88 15.23
N PRO A 2 12.99 4.99 15.45
CA PRO A 2 13.21 6.01 14.43
C PRO A 2 14.65 5.89 13.93
N GLY A 3 14.87 5.10 12.90
CA GLY A 3 16.23 4.87 12.41
C GLY A 3 16.27 4.13 11.09
N LEU A 4 15.43 4.52 10.12
CA LEU A 4 15.44 3.95 8.76
C LEU A 4 14.84 4.93 7.71
N LEU A 5 15.01 6.24 7.91
CA LEU A 5 14.82 7.22 6.84
C LEU A 5 16.14 7.41 6.12
N ILE A 6 16.53 6.42 5.30
CA ILE A 6 17.38 6.75 4.16
C ILE A 6 16.42 7.36 3.15
N ASP A 7 16.30 8.69 3.19
CA ASP A 7 15.70 9.45 2.10
C ASP A 7 16.41 8.97 0.82
N ALA A 8 15.68 8.46 -0.17
CA ALA A 8 16.27 8.31 -1.50
C ALA A 8 16.47 9.71 -2.06
N ILE A 9 17.64 10.27 -1.75
CA ILE A 9 18.02 11.59 -2.20
C ILE A 9 18.26 11.48 -3.71
N PRO A 10 17.52 12.23 -4.56
CA PRO A 10 17.76 12.24 -6.00
C PRO A 10 19.21 12.56 -6.32
N PHE A 11 19.73 11.99 -7.41
CA PHE A 11 21.10 12.23 -7.87
C PHE A 11 22.19 11.87 -6.83
N SER A 12 21.90 10.94 -5.91
CA SER A 12 22.87 10.43 -4.94
C SER A 12 23.81 9.37 -5.51
N ALA A 13 23.42 8.73 -6.62
CA ALA A 13 24.24 7.73 -7.29
C ALA A 13 25.57 8.35 -7.77
N PRO A 14 26.72 7.69 -7.56
CA PRO A 14 28.02 8.17 -8.02
C PRO A 14 28.06 8.39 -9.53
N ARG A 15 27.34 7.54 -10.29
CA ARG A 15 27.10 7.67 -11.72
C ARG A 15 25.59 7.66 -11.95
N ASP A 16 25.07 8.78 -12.42
CA ASP A 16 23.66 8.95 -12.72
C ASP A 16 23.57 9.22 -14.22
N LEU A 17 23.33 8.17 -15.01
CA LEU A 17 23.46 8.21 -16.47
C LEU A 17 22.52 9.24 -17.12
N ASP A 18 21.33 9.43 -16.56
CA ASP A 18 20.36 10.38 -17.06
C ASP A 18 20.79 11.83 -16.76
N LEU A 19 21.31 12.07 -15.56
CA LEU A 19 21.90 13.38 -15.22
C LEU A 19 23.15 13.65 -16.05
N GLU A 20 24.03 12.66 -16.24
CA GLU A 20 25.24 12.78 -17.06
C GLU A 20 24.90 13.10 -18.52
N ALA A 21 23.88 12.45 -19.09
CA ALA A 21 23.39 12.73 -20.44
C ALA A 21 22.83 14.15 -20.57
N LEU A 22 22.07 14.62 -19.58
CA LEU A 22 21.57 15.99 -19.55
C LEU A 22 22.72 17.01 -19.47
N VAL A 23 23.69 16.78 -18.58
CA VAL A 23 24.86 17.65 -18.41
C VAL A 23 25.68 17.69 -19.70
N ALA A 24 25.96 16.54 -20.32
CA ALA A 24 26.69 16.46 -21.58
C ALA A 24 25.97 17.21 -22.71
N THR A 25 24.63 17.13 -22.77
CA THR A 25 23.83 17.86 -23.76
C THR A 25 23.94 19.37 -23.56
N LEU A 26 23.87 19.84 -22.32
CA LEU A 26 24.03 21.26 -21.99
C LEU A 26 25.46 21.75 -22.24
N GLU A 27 26.47 20.92 -21.96
CA GLU A 27 27.86 21.21 -22.24
C GLU A 27 28.13 21.37 -23.74
N ALA A 28 27.61 20.46 -24.56
CA ALA A 28 27.73 20.53 -26.01
C ALA A 28 27.02 21.76 -26.60
N ALA A 29 25.85 22.14 -26.06
CA ALA A 29 25.06 23.23 -26.61
C ALA A 29 25.51 24.64 -26.20
N LEU A 30 26.01 24.78 -24.96
CA LEU A 30 26.23 26.08 -24.30
C LEU A 30 27.66 26.27 -23.78
N ALA A 31 28.46 25.21 -23.68
CA ALA A 31 29.82 25.23 -23.14
C ALA A 31 29.95 26.05 -21.83
N PRO A 32 29.18 25.71 -20.77
CA PRO A 32 29.33 26.30 -19.45
C PRO A 32 30.69 25.94 -18.84
N ASP A 33 31.20 26.79 -17.95
CA ASP A 33 32.44 26.49 -17.20
C ASP A 33 32.17 25.49 -16.06
N ALA A 34 30.94 25.48 -15.54
CA ALA A 34 30.47 24.51 -14.56
C ALA A 34 28.94 24.41 -14.59
N VAL A 35 28.44 23.26 -14.17
CA VAL A 35 27.02 22.99 -13.95
C VAL A 35 26.82 22.63 -12.48
N GLU A 36 25.81 23.21 -11.85
CA GLU A 36 25.54 23.02 -10.43
C GLU A 36 24.06 22.77 -10.16
N LEU A 37 23.76 21.66 -9.50
CA LEU A 37 22.44 21.33 -8.98
C LEU A 37 22.35 21.75 -7.52
N LEU A 38 21.27 22.44 -7.16
CA LEU A 38 20.91 22.76 -5.77
C LEU A 38 19.44 22.45 -5.55
N PHE A 39 19.13 21.62 -4.56
CA PHE A 39 17.75 21.19 -4.29
C PHE A 39 17.52 20.93 -2.80
N ARG A 40 16.24 20.87 -2.41
CA ARG A 40 15.82 20.76 -1.02
C ARG A 40 14.97 19.50 -0.79
N CYS A 41 15.27 18.76 0.27
CA CYS A 41 14.42 17.68 0.76
C CYS A 41 13.10 18.26 1.31
N PRO A 42 11.93 17.77 0.86
CA PRO A 42 10.64 18.28 1.31
C PRO A 42 10.37 17.97 2.78
N GLU A 43 10.85 16.82 3.27
CA GLU A 43 10.56 16.31 4.63
C GLU A 43 11.49 16.93 5.69
N SER A 44 12.80 16.91 5.43
CA SER A 44 13.81 17.40 6.39
C SER A 44 14.19 18.86 6.20
N GLY A 45 13.80 19.49 5.07
CA GLY A 45 14.24 20.84 4.70
C GLY A 45 15.73 20.96 4.37
N ARG A 46 16.49 19.86 4.46
CA ARG A 46 17.94 19.83 4.16
C ARG A 46 18.17 20.14 2.68
N ARG A 47 19.21 20.92 2.40
CA ARG A 47 19.62 21.25 1.04
C ARG A 47 20.79 20.38 0.61
N TYR A 48 20.79 20.01 -0.67
CA TYR A 48 21.84 19.22 -1.30
C TYR A 48 22.34 19.92 -2.54
N ARG A 49 23.63 19.72 -2.80
CA ARG A 49 24.38 20.29 -3.91
C ARG A 49 25.19 19.22 -4.61
N ARG A 50 25.23 19.27 -5.94
CA ARG A 50 26.15 18.49 -6.78
C ARG A 50 26.67 19.38 -7.89
N ARG A 51 27.98 19.43 -8.08
CA ARG A 51 28.62 20.30 -9.08
C ARG A 51 29.49 19.48 -10.01
N VAL A 52 29.32 19.71 -11.30
CA VAL A 52 30.16 19.17 -12.37
C VAL A 52 30.93 20.32 -12.99
N ALA A 53 32.25 20.23 -13.02
CA ALA A 53 33.12 21.26 -13.60
C ALA A 53 34.37 20.62 -14.19
N ALA A 54 34.71 20.99 -15.44
CA ALA A 54 35.88 20.47 -16.15
C ALA A 54 35.99 18.92 -16.12
N GLY A 55 34.86 18.23 -16.35
CA GLY A 55 34.79 16.77 -16.33
C GLY A 55 34.92 16.12 -14.94
N ARG A 56 34.94 16.91 -13.86
CA ARG A 56 34.97 16.41 -12.47
C ARG A 56 33.62 16.63 -11.80
N ASP A 57 33.08 15.56 -11.23
CA ASP A 57 31.88 15.60 -10.40
C ASP A 57 32.27 15.67 -8.92
N SER A 58 31.69 16.61 -8.18
CA SER A 58 31.91 16.76 -6.73
C SER A 58 31.28 15.65 -5.89
N GLY A 59 30.39 14.86 -6.50
CA GLY A 59 29.40 14.04 -5.81
C GLY A 59 28.35 14.91 -5.12
N LEU A 60 27.34 14.24 -4.58
CA LEU A 60 26.28 14.88 -3.81
C LEU A 60 26.78 15.25 -2.40
N ARG A 61 26.55 16.50 -1.98
CA ARG A 61 26.95 17.02 -0.66
C ARG A 61 25.85 17.87 -0.02
N PRO A 62 25.76 17.94 1.33
CA PRO A 62 24.89 18.89 2.01
C PRO A 62 25.29 20.35 1.68
N ALA A 63 24.31 21.21 1.44
CA ALA A 63 24.51 22.65 1.22
C ALA A 63 24.24 23.45 2.50
N SER A 64 24.98 24.54 2.70
CA SER A 64 24.94 25.32 3.95
C SER A 64 23.66 26.16 4.07
N ALA A 65 23.18 26.36 5.30
CA ALA A 65 21.96 27.10 5.59
C ALA A 65 22.04 28.62 5.27
N ALA A 66 23.25 29.19 5.06
CA ALA A 66 23.43 30.62 4.84
C ALA A 66 22.83 31.07 3.48
N ARG A 67 21.78 31.91 3.54
CA ARG A 67 20.91 32.31 2.43
C ARG A 67 21.58 33.14 1.30
N THR A 68 22.86 33.49 1.40
CA THR A 68 23.53 34.42 0.47
C THR A 68 24.85 33.93 -0.14
N ALA A 69 25.44 32.83 0.36
CA ALA A 69 26.74 32.33 -0.12
C ALA A 69 26.64 31.21 -1.17
N ASP A 70 25.49 30.52 -1.25
CA ASP A 70 25.27 29.37 -2.15
C ASP A 70 24.49 29.74 -3.43
N SER A 71 24.08 30.99 -3.61
CA SER A 71 23.60 31.46 -4.91
C SER A 71 24.82 31.77 -5.78
N PRO A 72 25.03 31.07 -6.90
CA PRO A 72 26.20 31.30 -7.71
C PRO A 72 26.24 32.75 -8.21
N THR A 73 27.35 33.43 -7.95
CA THR A 73 27.57 34.81 -8.36
C THR A 73 28.32 34.87 -9.70
N GLY A 74 27.79 35.57 -10.70
CA GLY A 74 28.42 35.72 -12.02
C GLY A 74 27.43 35.71 -13.17
N ASN A 75 27.88 35.26 -14.35
CA ASN A 75 27.03 35.05 -15.52
C ASN A 75 26.34 33.68 -15.38
N VAL A 76 25.12 33.67 -14.85
CA VAL A 76 24.41 32.43 -14.49
C VAL A 76 23.12 32.30 -15.28
N LEU A 77 22.91 31.13 -15.87
CA LEU A 77 21.62 30.71 -16.41
C LEU A 77 21.01 29.66 -15.49
N THR A 78 19.70 29.76 -15.25
CA THR A 78 19.03 28.96 -14.21
C THR A 78 17.84 28.21 -14.79
N VAL A 79 17.77 26.91 -14.50
CA VAL A 79 16.63 26.06 -14.84
C VAL A 79 15.97 25.58 -13.54
N PRO A 80 14.76 26.04 -13.21
CA PRO A 80 14.00 25.52 -12.07
C PRO A 80 13.45 24.12 -12.39
N PHE A 81 13.33 23.27 -11.37
CA PHE A 81 12.68 21.97 -11.48
C PHE A 81 12.00 21.59 -10.16
N GLY A 82 11.11 20.60 -10.24
CA GLY A 82 10.32 20.11 -9.11
C GLY A 82 8.97 20.82 -8.97
N GLN A 83 8.17 20.34 -8.04
CA GLN A 83 6.82 20.84 -7.75
C GLN A 83 6.64 21.05 -6.24
N LYS A 84 5.70 21.93 -5.88
CA LYS A 84 5.40 22.26 -4.48
C LYS A 84 5.00 21.00 -3.70
N GLY A 85 5.71 20.71 -2.60
CA GLY A 85 5.49 19.52 -1.78
C GLY A 85 6.29 18.29 -2.22
N SER A 86 7.08 18.38 -3.29
CA SER A 86 8.09 17.40 -3.69
C SER A 86 9.49 18.02 -3.57
N TRP A 87 10.51 17.25 -3.94
CA TRP A 87 11.87 17.74 -4.12
C TRP A 87 11.87 18.89 -5.15
N GLU A 88 12.30 20.06 -4.71
CA GLU A 88 12.38 21.27 -5.52
C GLU A 88 13.82 21.79 -5.59
N GLY A 89 14.19 22.34 -6.75
CA GLY A 89 15.56 22.76 -6.97
C GLY A 89 15.78 23.61 -8.20
N ARG A 90 17.06 23.94 -8.41
CA ARG A 90 17.55 24.70 -9.54
C ARG A 90 18.83 24.06 -10.07
N LEU A 91 18.93 24.01 -11.38
CA LEU A 91 20.17 23.77 -12.11
C LEU A 91 20.74 25.12 -12.52
N PHE A 92 22.01 25.33 -12.23
CA PHE A 92 22.76 26.53 -12.60
C PHE A 92 23.81 26.18 -13.64
N LEU A 93 23.81 26.90 -14.75
CA LEU A 93 24.91 26.91 -15.71
C LEU A 93 25.76 28.14 -15.43
N LEU A 94 27.02 27.91 -15.11
CA LEU A 94 27.94 28.90 -14.59
C LEU A 94 28.93 29.28 -15.67
N ARG A 95 29.18 30.59 -15.80
CA ARG A 95 30.21 31.12 -16.68
C ARG A 95 31.03 32.20 -16.00
N ARG A 96 32.34 32.20 -16.24
CA ARG A 96 33.29 33.19 -15.72
C ARG A 96 32.88 34.58 -16.20
N ARG A 97 33.12 35.60 -15.36
CA ARG A 97 32.75 36.99 -15.67
C ARG A 97 33.40 37.52 -16.96
N VAL A 98 34.60 37.05 -17.26
CA VAL A 98 35.38 37.42 -18.46
C VAL A 98 34.80 36.87 -19.77
N ARG A 99 33.86 35.93 -19.73
CA ARG A 99 33.25 35.32 -20.92
C ARG A 99 31.71 35.30 -20.75
N PRO A 100 31.01 36.43 -20.90
CA PRO A 100 29.56 36.46 -20.74
C PRO A 100 28.83 35.61 -21.77
N TRP A 101 27.57 35.31 -21.45
CA TRP A 101 26.65 34.64 -22.36
C TRP A 101 26.33 35.54 -23.54
N THR A 102 26.49 35.01 -24.74
CA THR A 102 26.09 35.71 -25.97
C THR A 102 24.58 35.66 -26.15
N GLY A 103 24.04 36.54 -27.00
CA GLY A 103 22.62 36.50 -27.37
C GLY A 103 22.22 35.14 -27.96
N ALA A 104 23.05 34.58 -28.85
CA ALA A 104 22.79 33.28 -29.47
C ALA A 104 22.78 32.10 -28.47
N GLU A 105 23.66 32.12 -27.47
CA GLU A 105 23.66 31.13 -26.38
C GLU A 105 22.44 31.30 -25.47
N THR A 106 22.04 32.55 -25.19
CA THR A 106 20.85 32.84 -24.39
C THR A 106 19.58 32.37 -25.10
N THR A 107 19.47 32.57 -26.42
CA THR A 107 18.37 32.04 -27.23
C THR A 107 18.35 30.52 -27.24
N ARG A 108 19.49 29.85 -27.45
CA ARG A 108 19.59 28.38 -27.35
C ARG A 108 19.17 27.88 -25.97
N PHE A 109 19.63 28.55 -24.91
CA PHE A 109 19.23 28.23 -23.54
C PHE A 109 17.72 28.36 -23.34
N SER A 110 17.09 29.42 -23.85
CA SER A 110 15.64 29.60 -23.71
C SER A 110 14.81 28.45 -24.32
N LEU A 111 15.33 27.79 -25.36
CA LEU A 111 14.71 26.62 -25.97
C LEU A 111 14.97 25.33 -25.17
N LEU A 112 16.16 25.19 -24.60
CA LEU A 112 16.56 23.99 -23.85
C LEU A 112 16.07 23.98 -22.40
N ALA A 113 15.92 25.15 -21.77
CA ALA A 113 15.61 25.27 -20.35
C ALA A 113 14.29 24.57 -19.95
N PRO A 114 13.16 24.70 -20.69
CA PRO A 114 11.93 24.00 -20.34
C PRO A 114 12.09 22.47 -20.39
N LEU A 115 12.79 21.95 -21.40
CA LEU A 115 13.03 20.51 -21.56
C LEU A 115 13.93 19.97 -20.44
N ALA A 116 15.01 20.69 -20.12
CA ALA A 116 15.89 20.35 -19.00
C ALA A 116 15.14 20.33 -17.66
N GLY A 117 14.27 21.33 -17.41
CA GLY A 117 13.46 21.40 -16.20
C GLY A 117 12.45 20.25 -16.09
N GLN A 118 11.82 19.86 -17.20
CA GLN A 118 10.91 18.71 -17.25
C GLN A 118 11.63 17.39 -17.00
N LEU A 119 12.80 17.18 -17.62
CA LEU A 119 13.61 15.98 -17.43
C LEU A 119 14.07 15.86 -15.97
N LEU A 120 14.64 16.93 -15.39
CA LEU A 120 15.05 16.94 -13.98
C LEU A 120 13.88 16.64 -13.05
N SER A 121 12.71 17.21 -13.32
CA SER A 121 11.51 16.95 -12.52
C SER A 121 11.08 15.48 -12.60
N ARG A 122 11.18 14.84 -13.79
CA ARG A 122 10.87 13.41 -13.97
C ARG A 122 11.87 12.50 -13.26
N LEU A 123 13.17 12.79 -13.34
CA LEU A 123 14.21 11.99 -12.68
C LEU A 123 14.03 12.01 -11.15
N VAL A 124 13.79 13.20 -10.60
CA VAL A 124 13.51 13.39 -9.18
C VAL A 124 12.25 12.64 -8.73
N GLN A 125 11.20 12.67 -9.55
CA GLN A 125 9.97 11.94 -9.28
C GLN A 125 10.20 10.43 -9.28
N ALA A 126 10.92 9.91 -10.29
CA ALA A 126 11.25 8.49 -10.41
C ALA A 126 12.02 7.94 -9.19
N THR A 127 13.03 8.68 -8.69
CA THR A 127 13.75 8.29 -7.48
C THR A 127 12.85 8.25 -6.24
N SER A 128 11.98 9.25 -6.11
CA SER A 128 11.02 9.33 -5.00
C SER A 128 10.01 8.19 -5.03
N ASP A 129 9.55 7.83 -6.23
CA ASP A 129 8.59 6.76 -6.45
C ASP A 129 9.19 5.39 -6.14
N GLN A 130 10.42 5.14 -6.60
CA GLN A 130 11.15 3.90 -6.31
C GLN A 130 11.30 3.71 -4.79
N CYS A 131 11.69 4.76 -4.08
CA CYS A 131 11.84 4.71 -2.63
C CYS A 131 10.52 4.55 -1.89
N ALA A 132 9.44 5.19 -2.36
CA ALA A 132 8.11 5.02 -1.79
C ALA A 132 7.61 3.58 -1.98
N LYS A 133 7.87 2.98 -3.15
CA LYS A 133 7.56 1.58 -3.45
C LYS A 133 8.33 0.63 -2.54
N GLU A 134 9.65 0.78 -2.45
CA GLU A 134 10.49 -0.06 -1.58
C GLU A 134 10.08 0.05 -0.10
N ARG A 135 9.76 1.26 0.37
CA ARG A 135 9.23 1.46 1.73
C ARG A 135 7.89 0.77 1.95
N LEU A 136 6.96 0.89 1.00
CA LEU A 136 5.66 0.22 1.10
C LEU A 136 5.81 -1.30 1.14
N LEU A 137 6.70 -1.85 0.30
CA LEU A 137 7.02 -3.28 0.31
C LEU A 137 7.67 -3.70 1.63
N ALA A 138 8.65 -2.96 2.14
CA ALA A 138 9.29 -3.25 3.43
C ALA A 138 8.32 -3.17 4.62
N LEU A 139 7.39 -2.22 4.61
CA LEU A 139 6.33 -2.12 5.63
C LEU A 139 5.35 -3.30 5.54
N ALA A 140 4.97 -3.70 4.33
CA ALA A 140 4.09 -4.85 4.12
C ALA A 140 4.77 -6.17 4.53
N GLU A 141 6.06 -6.33 4.21
CA GLU A 141 6.88 -7.49 4.61
C GLU A 141 7.06 -7.59 6.12
N SER A 142 7.33 -6.47 6.80
CA SER A 142 7.54 -6.44 8.25
C SER A 142 6.26 -6.55 9.09
N THR A 143 5.09 -6.62 8.45
CA THR A 143 3.81 -6.78 9.13
C THR A 143 3.54 -8.26 9.39
N GLU A 144 3.22 -8.61 10.65
CA GLU A 144 2.84 -9.99 11.03
C GLU A 144 1.49 -10.42 10.44
N GLU A 145 0.59 -9.46 10.22
CA GLU A 145 -0.70 -9.70 9.59
C GLU A 145 -0.54 -9.95 8.07
N PRO A 146 -1.33 -10.86 7.47
CA PRO A 146 -1.33 -11.05 6.02
C PRO A 146 -1.58 -9.74 5.26
N ALA A 147 -0.63 -9.37 4.40
CA ALA A 147 -0.64 -8.12 3.63
C ALA A 147 -0.45 -8.43 2.14
N ILE A 148 -1.39 -7.94 1.31
CA ILE A 148 -1.37 -8.15 -0.14
C ILE A 148 -1.52 -6.80 -0.85
N LEU A 149 -0.62 -6.52 -1.78
CA LEU A 149 -0.70 -5.36 -2.65
C LEU A 149 -1.34 -5.73 -3.99
N PHE A 150 -2.30 -4.92 -4.40
CA PHE A 150 -2.97 -5.02 -5.69
C PHE A 150 -2.75 -3.77 -6.53
N ASP A 151 -2.68 -3.95 -7.85
CA ASP A 151 -2.81 -2.85 -8.80
C ASP A 151 -4.28 -2.39 -8.94
N ARG A 152 -4.54 -1.41 -9.82
CA ARG A 152 -5.90 -0.94 -10.11
C ARG A 152 -6.80 -2.00 -10.75
N ALA A 153 -6.24 -2.97 -11.46
CA ALA A 153 -6.96 -4.03 -12.14
C ALA A 153 -7.28 -5.23 -11.22
N GLY A 154 -6.72 -5.25 -10.00
CA GLY A 154 -6.85 -6.37 -9.07
C GLY A 154 -5.78 -7.45 -9.27
N THR A 155 -4.70 -7.15 -10.00
CA THR A 155 -3.52 -8.02 -10.10
C THR A 155 -2.71 -7.93 -8.82
N ILE A 156 -2.29 -9.08 -8.28
CA ILE A 156 -1.41 -9.14 -7.10
C ILE A 156 -0.01 -8.66 -7.52
N LEU A 157 0.47 -7.60 -6.87
CA LEU A 157 1.82 -7.06 -7.04
C LEU A 157 2.81 -7.63 -6.02
N PHE A 158 2.29 -8.02 -4.84
CA PHE A 158 3.08 -8.52 -3.71
C PHE A 158 2.16 -9.17 -2.68
N ALA A 159 2.65 -10.20 -2.01
CA ALA A 159 2.06 -10.81 -0.83
C ALA A 159 3.21 -11.12 0.16
N ASN A 160 3.02 -10.81 1.44
CA ASN A 160 4.01 -11.19 2.47
C ASN A 160 3.88 -12.67 2.85
N GLU A 161 4.83 -13.19 3.62
CA GLU A 161 4.86 -14.60 4.06
C GLU A 161 3.55 -15.04 4.76
N ALA A 162 2.96 -14.18 5.58
CA ALA A 162 1.70 -14.46 6.25
C ALA A 162 0.52 -14.59 5.26
N ALA A 163 0.49 -13.79 4.20
CA ALA A 163 -0.48 -13.91 3.13
C ALA A 163 -0.26 -15.15 2.26
N ASP A 164 0.98 -15.48 1.92
CA ASP A 164 1.29 -16.71 1.19
C ASP A 164 0.86 -17.95 1.99
N THR A 165 1.14 -17.97 3.29
CA THR A 165 0.69 -19.05 4.19
C THR A 165 -0.84 -19.20 4.19
N LEU A 166 -1.56 -18.08 4.23
CA LEU A 166 -3.03 -18.08 4.19
C LEU A 166 -3.57 -18.56 2.83
N MET A 167 -2.92 -18.17 1.72
CA MET A 167 -3.30 -18.60 0.38
C MET A 167 -2.97 -20.08 0.10
N SER A 168 -1.86 -20.60 0.62
CA SER A 168 -1.53 -22.03 0.52
C SER A 168 -2.56 -22.92 1.21
N ARG A 169 -3.08 -22.49 2.38
CA ARG A 169 -4.19 -23.20 3.04
C ARG A 169 -5.46 -23.24 2.20
N GLN A 170 -5.74 -22.21 1.40
CA GLN A 170 -6.85 -22.26 0.45
C GLN A 170 -6.69 -23.38 -0.57
N THR A 171 -5.49 -23.58 -1.12
CA THR A 171 -5.24 -24.64 -2.09
C THR A 171 -5.26 -26.04 -1.48
N GLU A 172 -4.78 -26.19 -0.26
CA GLU A 172 -4.64 -27.50 0.40
C GLU A 172 -5.92 -27.94 1.15
N GLU A 173 -6.57 -27.02 1.85
CA GLU A 173 -7.71 -27.29 2.74
C GLU A 173 -9.06 -26.87 2.13
N GLY A 174 -9.06 -26.29 0.93
CA GLY A 174 -10.27 -25.82 0.27
C GLY A 174 -10.91 -24.60 0.95
N LEU A 175 -10.11 -23.76 1.61
CA LEU A 175 -10.57 -22.57 2.32
C LEU A 175 -11.30 -21.60 1.36
N ALA A 176 -12.55 -21.30 1.65
CA ALA A 176 -13.36 -20.42 0.83
C ALA A 176 -14.18 -19.43 1.67
N VAL A 177 -14.51 -18.30 1.05
CA VAL A 177 -15.40 -17.29 1.60
C VAL A 177 -16.83 -17.72 1.39
N LEU A 178 -17.59 -17.74 2.48
CA LEU A 178 -18.99 -18.15 2.47
C LEU A 178 -19.89 -17.00 1.98
N SER A 179 -20.24 -16.91 0.70
CA SER A 179 -21.11 -15.82 0.20
C SER A 179 -22.58 -15.92 0.62
N GLY A 180 -23.29 -14.79 0.65
CA GLY A 180 -24.70 -14.68 1.05
C GLY A 180 -25.59 -15.48 0.10
N ASP A 181 -25.16 -15.58 -1.15
CA ASP A 181 -25.86 -16.26 -2.24
C ASP A 181 -25.58 -17.77 -2.28
N ARG A 182 -25.19 -18.37 -1.13
CA ARG A 182 -24.89 -19.81 -0.98
C ARG A 182 -23.72 -20.33 -1.84
N ARG A 183 -22.85 -19.46 -2.34
CA ARG A 183 -21.65 -19.84 -3.11
C ARG A 183 -20.41 -19.69 -2.24
N ALA A 184 -19.60 -20.73 -2.20
CA ALA A 184 -18.24 -20.66 -1.67
C ALA A 184 -17.37 -20.00 -2.75
N THR A 185 -16.81 -18.83 -2.46
CA THR A 185 -15.91 -18.11 -3.35
C THR A 185 -14.48 -18.34 -2.86
N PRO A 186 -13.52 -18.72 -3.72
CA PRO A 186 -12.12 -18.83 -3.30
C PRO A 186 -11.64 -17.52 -2.65
N LEU A 187 -10.87 -17.61 -1.55
CA LEU A 187 -10.48 -16.41 -0.78
C LEU A 187 -9.78 -15.37 -1.65
N VAL A 188 -8.78 -15.78 -2.45
CA VAL A 188 -8.10 -14.89 -3.40
C VAL A 188 -9.07 -14.16 -4.34
N SER A 189 -10.08 -14.85 -4.87
CA SER A 189 -11.07 -14.22 -5.76
C SER A 189 -11.92 -13.18 -5.04
N HIS A 190 -12.27 -13.42 -3.77
CA HIS A 190 -12.98 -12.43 -2.93
C HIS A 190 -12.08 -11.22 -2.62
N LEU A 191 -10.80 -11.44 -2.32
CA LEU A 191 -9.83 -10.36 -2.08
C LEU A 191 -9.62 -9.48 -3.33
N MET A 192 -9.59 -10.07 -4.53
CA MET A 192 -9.55 -9.33 -5.79
C MET A 192 -10.82 -8.47 -6.00
N GLN A 193 -11.99 -9.01 -5.66
CA GLN A 193 -13.25 -8.27 -5.71
C GLN A 193 -13.25 -7.10 -4.71
N LEU A 194 -12.76 -7.32 -3.49
CA LEU A 194 -12.59 -6.27 -2.48
C LEU A 194 -11.62 -5.18 -2.94
N ALA A 195 -10.48 -5.57 -3.49
CA ALA A 195 -9.51 -4.65 -4.04
C ALA A 195 -10.15 -3.82 -5.16
N THR A 196 -10.95 -4.39 -6.06
CA THR A 196 -11.55 -3.64 -7.18
C THR A 196 -12.75 -2.78 -6.76
N ALA A 197 -13.56 -3.22 -5.80
CA ALA A 197 -14.80 -2.55 -5.36
C ALA A 197 -14.62 -1.14 -4.73
N GLY A 198 -13.39 -0.79 -4.31
CA GLY A 198 -13.07 0.56 -3.82
C GLY A 198 -13.60 0.87 -2.41
N THR A 199 -14.05 -0.13 -1.68
CA THR A 199 -14.55 0.01 -0.30
C THR A 199 -13.38 0.12 0.67
N SER A 200 -13.17 1.30 1.29
CA SER A 200 -12.10 1.49 2.30
C SER A 200 -12.50 1.08 3.73
N ARG A 201 -13.71 0.52 3.90
CA ARG A 201 -14.21 0.06 5.20
C ARG A 201 -13.71 -1.35 5.49
N ALA A 202 -13.44 -1.63 6.76
CA ALA A 202 -13.17 -2.99 7.22
C ALA A 202 -14.38 -3.90 6.93
N GLU A 203 -14.16 -4.99 6.20
CA GLU A 203 -15.15 -6.01 5.86
C GLU A 203 -14.85 -7.28 6.65
N ARG A 204 -15.89 -7.90 7.22
CA ARG A 204 -15.77 -9.20 7.87
C ARG A 204 -16.04 -10.31 6.86
N ILE A 205 -15.09 -11.23 6.76
CA ILE A 205 -15.09 -12.37 5.85
C ILE A 205 -15.20 -13.64 6.70
N ALA A 206 -16.31 -14.36 6.55
CA ALA A 206 -16.49 -15.68 7.15
C ALA A 206 -15.94 -16.76 6.22
N LEU A 207 -15.13 -17.66 6.77
CA LEU A 207 -14.48 -18.75 6.05
C LEU A 207 -15.20 -20.08 6.29
N THR A 208 -15.00 -21.04 5.39
CA THR A 208 -15.62 -22.38 5.42
C THR A 208 -15.24 -23.20 6.66
N ASP A 209 -14.09 -22.93 7.27
CA ASP A 209 -13.58 -23.58 8.48
C ASP A 209 -14.08 -22.94 9.79
N GLY A 210 -14.97 -21.93 9.70
CA GLY A 210 -15.52 -21.22 10.85
C GLY A 210 -14.67 -20.03 11.33
N ARG A 211 -13.47 -19.82 10.78
CA ARG A 211 -12.68 -18.63 11.07
C ARG A 211 -13.28 -17.38 10.45
N CYS A 212 -12.92 -16.23 11.02
CA CYS A 212 -13.30 -14.93 10.49
C CYS A 212 -12.07 -14.06 10.25
N LEU A 213 -11.97 -13.49 9.06
CA LEU A 213 -10.98 -12.48 8.73
C LEU A 213 -11.65 -11.11 8.73
N GLU A 214 -10.95 -10.12 9.24
CA GLU A 214 -11.27 -8.72 9.03
C GLU A 214 -10.33 -8.19 7.94
N ALA A 215 -10.90 -7.86 6.77
CA ALA A 215 -10.16 -7.30 5.65
C ALA A 215 -10.29 -5.78 5.64
N ARG A 216 -9.15 -5.09 5.58
CA ARG A 216 -9.09 -3.64 5.46
C ARG A 216 -8.38 -3.26 4.18
N VAL A 217 -9.07 -2.53 3.32
CA VAL A 217 -8.50 -1.98 2.09
C VAL A 217 -8.00 -0.55 2.35
N VAL A 218 -6.70 -0.37 2.20
CA VAL A 218 -6.02 0.93 2.25
C VAL A 218 -5.61 1.30 0.84
N GLU A 219 -6.21 2.38 0.31
CA GLU A 219 -5.76 2.94 -0.96
C GLU A 219 -4.50 3.77 -0.74
N VAL A 220 -3.40 3.33 -1.31
CA VAL A 220 -2.16 4.09 -1.35
C VAL A 220 -2.21 4.93 -2.62
N ARG A 221 -2.55 6.21 -2.44
CA ARG A 221 -2.66 7.15 -3.56
C ARG A 221 -1.32 7.26 -4.28
N GLY A 222 -1.38 7.11 -5.59
CA GLY A 222 -0.35 7.62 -6.49
C GLY A 222 -0.43 9.14 -6.61
N ASP A 223 0.51 9.74 -7.34
CA ASP A 223 0.55 11.18 -7.60
C ASP A 223 -0.35 11.61 -8.77
N GLY A 224 -1.12 10.68 -9.34
CA GLY A 224 -2.00 10.91 -10.48
C GLY A 224 -1.33 10.69 -11.84
N THR A 225 -0.04 10.33 -11.88
CA THR A 225 0.67 10.01 -13.12
C THR A 225 0.52 8.53 -13.50
N PRO A 226 0.62 8.17 -14.80
CA PRO A 226 0.68 6.77 -15.23
C PRO A 226 1.87 6.00 -14.67
N ALA A 227 2.96 6.72 -14.32
CA ALA A 227 4.15 6.15 -13.69
C ALA A 227 3.90 5.72 -12.24
N ARG A 228 2.93 6.35 -11.56
CA ARG A 228 2.55 6.03 -10.18
C ARG A 228 1.05 5.76 -10.09
N PRO A 229 0.57 4.61 -10.61
CA PRO A 229 -0.81 4.22 -10.40
C PRO A 229 -1.03 3.99 -8.89
N PRO A 230 -2.18 4.40 -8.34
CA PRO A 230 -2.56 4.04 -6.99
C PRO A 230 -2.62 2.52 -6.87
N VAL A 231 -2.10 2.05 -5.76
CA VAL A 231 -2.12 0.63 -5.39
C VAL A 231 -3.04 0.47 -4.19
N LYS A 232 -3.59 -0.73 -4.03
CA LYS A 232 -4.47 -1.06 -2.91
C LYS A 232 -3.77 -2.09 -2.05
N LEU A 233 -3.59 -1.75 -0.78
CA LEU A 233 -3.09 -2.65 0.23
C LEU A 233 -4.28 -3.28 0.95
N VAL A 234 -4.39 -4.60 0.87
CA VAL A 234 -5.36 -5.37 1.63
C VAL A 234 -4.64 -5.98 2.83
N LEU A 235 -5.02 -5.54 4.02
CA LEU A 235 -4.56 -6.11 5.29
C LEU A 235 -5.64 -7.06 5.79
N LEU A 236 -5.25 -8.26 6.19
CA LEU A 236 -6.15 -9.24 6.78
C LEU A 236 -5.75 -9.49 8.21
N LYS A 237 -6.72 -9.40 9.12
CA LYS A 237 -6.53 -9.76 10.51
C LYS A 237 -7.42 -10.96 10.83
N GLU A 238 -6.82 -12.03 11.32
CA GLU A 238 -7.61 -13.12 11.87
C GLU A 238 -8.30 -12.64 13.15
N ARG A 239 -9.62 -12.75 13.19
CA ARG A 239 -10.39 -12.57 14.41
C ARG A 239 -10.80 -13.93 14.94
N ALA A 240 -10.76 -14.06 16.26
CA ALA A 240 -11.41 -15.17 16.92
C ALA A 240 -12.87 -15.26 16.43
N ALA A 241 -13.28 -16.46 16.02
CA ALA A 241 -14.67 -16.73 15.75
C ALA A 241 -15.50 -16.35 17.00
N PRO A 242 -16.67 -15.73 16.84
CA PRO A 242 -17.53 -15.44 17.97
C PRO A 242 -17.90 -16.77 18.62
N THR A 243 -17.70 -16.83 19.93
CA THR A 243 -18.08 -17.99 20.71
C THR A 243 -19.60 -18.08 20.77
N ILE A 244 -20.12 -19.26 21.15
CA ILE A 244 -21.56 -19.40 21.36
C ILE A 244 -22.06 -18.40 22.41
N ASP A 245 -21.25 -18.06 23.41
CA ASP A 245 -21.61 -17.09 24.46
C ASP A 245 -21.74 -15.66 23.92
N ASP A 246 -20.91 -15.28 22.93
CA ASP A 246 -21.00 -13.97 22.29
C ASP A 246 -22.31 -13.80 21.50
N VAL A 247 -22.79 -14.87 20.85
CA VAL A 247 -23.99 -14.82 20.02
C VAL A 247 -25.26 -15.28 20.74
N ARG A 248 -25.14 -15.95 21.89
CA ARG A 248 -26.28 -16.50 22.65
C ARG A 248 -27.37 -15.46 22.94
N PRO A 249 -27.08 -14.21 23.35
CA PRO A 249 -28.13 -13.20 23.54
C PRO A 249 -28.92 -12.93 22.25
N HIS A 250 -28.23 -12.91 21.11
CA HIS A 250 -28.82 -12.65 19.80
C HIS A 250 -29.64 -13.83 19.27
N LEU A 251 -29.20 -15.06 19.59
CA LEU A 251 -29.92 -16.30 19.29
C LEU A 251 -31.23 -16.38 20.09
N LEU A 252 -31.15 -16.12 21.40
CA LEU A 252 -32.32 -16.13 22.30
C LEU A 252 -33.34 -15.07 21.91
N ALA A 253 -32.89 -13.85 21.55
CA ALA A 253 -33.77 -12.78 21.08
C ALA A 253 -34.58 -13.15 19.82
N ARG A 254 -34.11 -14.14 19.04
CA ARG A 254 -34.80 -14.68 17.86
C ARG A 254 -35.52 -16.01 18.12
N GLY A 255 -35.67 -16.40 19.38
CA GLY A 255 -36.39 -17.61 19.78
C GLY A 255 -35.66 -18.92 19.48
N VAL A 256 -34.33 -18.88 19.30
CA VAL A 256 -33.51 -20.08 19.17
C VAL A 256 -33.40 -20.74 20.55
N SER A 257 -33.76 -22.03 20.62
CA SER A 257 -33.75 -22.85 21.83
C SER A 257 -32.32 -23.24 22.24
N GLY A 258 -32.15 -23.70 23.49
CA GLY A 258 -30.85 -24.17 23.98
C GLY A 258 -30.24 -25.29 23.11
N ARG A 259 -31.05 -26.27 22.72
CA ARG A 259 -30.58 -27.39 21.87
C ARG A 259 -30.20 -26.95 20.46
N GLU A 260 -30.95 -26.01 19.89
CA GLU A 260 -30.58 -25.39 18.60
C GLU A 260 -29.28 -24.57 18.74
N ALA A 261 -29.08 -23.88 19.86
CA ALA A 261 -27.84 -23.13 20.13
C ALA A 261 -26.62 -24.05 20.27
N GLU A 262 -26.76 -25.24 20.86
CA GLU A 262 -25.70 -26.25 20.89
C GLU A 262 -25.30 -26.71 19.48
N VAL A 263 -26.28 -26.95 18.60
CA VAL A 263 -26.02 -27.25 17.19
C VAL A 263 -25.33 -26.08 16.49
N VAL A 264 -25.76 -24.84 16.74
CA VAL A 264 -25.11 -23.63 16.20
C VAL A 264 -23.66 -23.49 16.72
N SER A 265 -23.38 -23.88 17.96
CA SER A 265 -22.02 -23.87 18.51
C SER A 265 -21.10 -24.77 17.71
N GLY A 266 -21.54 -25.99 17.37
CA GLY A 266 -20.76 -26.88 16.50
C GLY A 266 -20.58 -26.32 15.09
N VAL A 267 -21.58 -25.60 14.56
CA VAL A 267 -21.45 -24.91 13.28
C VAL A 267 -20.38 -23.83 13.31
N LEU A 268 -20.35 -23.01 14.37
CA LEU A 268 -19.35 -21.95 14.58
C LEU A 268 -17.93 -22.49 14.68
N GLN A 269 -17.77 -23.73 15.13
CA GLN A 269 -16.48 -24.43 15.21
C GLN A 269 -16.06 -25.10 13.88
N GLY A 270 -16.86 -24.97 12.82
CA GLY A 270 -16.56 -25.59 11.53
C GLY A 270 -16.95 -27.07 11.42
N LEU A 271 -17.59 -27.67 12.44
CA LEU A 271 -17.89 -29.11 12.47
C LEU A 271 -18.96 -29.53 11.45
N SER A 272 -18.75 -30.67 10.81
CA SER A 272 -19.72 -31.33 9.95
C SER A 272 -20.94 -31.85 10.72
N ASN A 273 -22.03 -32.16 10.02
CA ASN A 273 -23.25 -32.63 10.69
C ASN A 273 -23.04 -33.98 11.41
N SER A 274 -22.17 -34.85 10.90
CA SER A 274 -21.81 -36.13 11.51
C SER A 274 -21.00 -35.92 12.79
N GLU A 275 -20.05 -34.98 12.78
CA GLU A 275 -19.27 -34.62 13.97
C GLU A 275 -20.15 -33.98 15.05
N ILE A 276 -21.05 -33.05 14.67
CA ILE A 276 -22.02 -32.46 15.60
C ILE A 276 -22.95 -33.53 16.19
N ALA A 277 -23.43 -34.45 15.35
CA ALA A 277 -24.26 -35.57 15.76
C ALA A 277 -23.55 -36.46 16.80
N ALA A 278 -22.28 -36.79 16.55
CA ALA A 278 -21.45 -37.56 17.46
C ALA A 278 -21.21 -36.83 18.79
N GLN A 279 -20.88 -35.54 18.75
CA GLN A 279 -20.63 -34.74 19.97
C GLN A 279 -21.89 -34.56 20.83
N LEU A 280 -23.05 -34.37 20.20
CA LEU A 280 -24.31 -34.13 20.90
C LEU A 280 -25.10 -35.40 21.19
N PHE A 281 -24.58 -36.58 20.81
CA PHE A 281 -25.23 -37.89 20.93
C PHE A 281 -26.64 -37.91 20.31
N ILE A 282 -26.77 -37.38 19.09
CA ILE A 282 -28.01 -37.35 18.30
C ILE A 282 -27.79 -37.86 16.89
N SER A 283 -28.86 -38.10 16.13
CA SER A 283 -28.73 -38.47 14.72
C SER A 283 -28.38 -37.26 13.85
N GLU A 284 -27.68 -37.50 12.73
CA GLU A 284 -27.46 -36.47 11.69
C GLU A 284 -28.76 -35.86 11.16
N TYR A 285 -29.83 -36.68 11.12
CA TYR A 285 -31.15 -36.21 10.74
C TYR A 285 -31.66 -35.15 11.72
N THR A 286 -31.51 -35.39 13.02
CA THR A 286 -31.87 -34.44 14.09
C THR A 286 -31.04 -33.16 14.00
N VAL A 287 -29.74 -33.25 13.67
CA VAL A 287 -28.90 -32.06 13.42
C VAL A 287 -29.45 -31.23 12.25
N LYS A 288 -29.77 -31.89 11.12
CA LYS A 288 -30.35 -31.21 9.95
C LYS A 288 -31.68 -30.54 10.28
N ASP A 289 -32.50 -31.18 11.12
CA ASP A 289 -33.79 -30.63 11.55
C ASP A 289 -33.62 -29.39 12.44
N HIS A 290 -32.73 -29.46 13.45
CA HIS A 290 -32.37 -28.30 14.26
C HIS A 290 -31.82 -27.14 13.41
N LEU A 291 -30.95 -27.42 12.43
CA LEU A 291 -30.45 -26.40 11.52
C LEU A 291 -31.57 -25.76 10.68
N LYS A 292 -32.52 -26.54 10.17
CA LYS A 292 -33.68 -26.00 9.43
C LYS A 292 -34.51 -25.06 10.29
N HIS A 293 -34.77 -25.43 11.55
CA HIS A 293 -35.50 -24.58 12.47
C HIS A 293 -34.75 -23.29 12.79
N THR A 294 -33.45 -23.39 13.08
CA THR A 294 -32.58 -22.23 13.29
C THR A 294 -32.53 -21.30 12.08
N PHE A 295 -32.40 -21.85 10.87
CA PHE A 295 -32.38 -21.08 9.62
C PHE A 295 -33.66 -20.25 9.46
N ARG A 296 -34.82 -20.86 9.72
CA ARG A 296 -36.11 -20.14 9.69
C ARG A 296 -36.17 -19.04 10.74
N LYS A 297 -35.74 -19.30 11.97
CA LYS A 297 -35.76 -18.32 13.08
C LYS A 297 -34.83 -17.13 12.85
N LEU A 298 -33.67 -17.39 12.24
CA LEU A 298 -32.68 -16.35 11.94
C LEU A 298 -32.88 -15.69 10.58
N SER A 299 -33.88 -16.13 9.81
CA SER A 299 -34.15 -15.67 8.43
C SER A 299 -32.94 -15.82 7.50
N VAL A 300 -32.17 -16.90 7.68
CA VAL A 300 -31.03 -17.26 6.84
C VAL A 300 -31.37 -18.48 5.99
N ALA A 301 -30.79 -18.56 4.80
CA ALA A 301 -31.12 -19.56 3.81
C ALA A 301 -30.07 -20.68 3.73
N SER A 302 -28.92 -20.55 4.38
CA SER A 302 -27.84 -21.56 4.33
C SER A 302 -26.93 -21.54 5.56
N ARG A 303 -26.12 -22.61 5.71
CA ARG A 303 -25.06 -22.69 6.72
C ARG A 303 -24.04 -21.55 6.60
N GLY A 304 -23.70 -21.16 5.37
CA GLY A 304 -22.78 -20.04 5.14
C GLY A 304 -23.36 -18.70 5.57
N GLU A 305 -24.63 -18.48 5.26
CA GLU A 305 -25.37 -17.28 5.66
C GLU A 305 -25.61 -17.22 7.18
N LEU A 306 -25.81 -18.38 7.82
CA LEU A 306 -25.81 -18.50 9.28
C LEU A 306 -24.49 -17.99 9.86
N LEU A 307 -23.35 -18.54 9.43
CA LEU A 307 -22.03 -18.12 9.90
C LEU A 307 -21.82 -16.62 9.67
N ARG A 308 -22.03 -16.13 8.46
CA ARG A 308 -22.00 -14.69 8.11
C ARG A 308 -22.79 -13.84 9.09
N THR A 309 -24.04 -14.22 9.38
CA THR A 309 -24.94 -13.48 10.28
C THR A 309 -24.42 -13.47 11.70
N LEU A 310 -23.84 -14.58 12.17
CA LEU A 310 -23.28 -14.69 13.51
C LEU A 310 -21.98 -13.90 13.65
N HIS A 311 -21.11 -13.90 12.64
CA HIS A 311 -19.90 -13.07 12.59
C HIS A 311 -20.20 -11.58 12.41
N ALA A 312 -21.38 -11.22 11.90
CA ALA A 312 -21.82 -9.83 11.78
C ALA A 312 -22.34 -9.25 13.11
N VAL A 313 -22.58 -10.08 14.14
CA VAL A 313 -23.00 -9.59 15.45
C VAL A 313 -21.85 -8.75 16.05
N PRO A 314 -22.10 -7.49 16.47
CA PRO A 314 -21.10 -6.70 17.17
C PRO A 314 -20.77 -7.37 18.51
N GLU A 315 -19.48 -7.46 18.85
CA GLU A 315 -19.07 -8.00 20.17
C GLU A 315 -19.79 -7.21 21.26
N PRO A 316 -20.40 -7.87 22.27
CA PRO A 316 -20.84 -7.17 23.46
C PRO A 316 -19.62 -6.47 24.09
N PRO A 317 -19.79 -5.28 24.71
CA PRO A 317 -18.68 -4.58 25.34
C PRO A 317 -18.07 -5.50 26.40
N ARG A 318 -16.84 -5.97 26.15
CA ARG A 318 -16.09 -6.77 27.12
C ARG A 318 -15.88 -5.90 28.35
N THR A 319 -16.69 -6.10 29.39
CA THR A 319 -16.41 -5.57 30.72
C THR A 319 -15.03 -6.06 31.11
N ARG A 320 -14.05 -5.15 31.13
CA ARG A 320 -12.74 -5.43 31.71
C ARG A 320 -12.99 -5.81 33.16
N VAL A 321 -12.84 -7.10 33.46
CA VAL A 321 -12.72 -7.55 34.84
C VAL A 321 -11.47 -6.87 35.38
N SER A 322 -11.69 -6.04 36.40
CA SER A 322 -10.68 -5.19 37.05
C SER A 322 -9.76 -6.01 37.94
#